data_AF-A0A930ZA82-F1
#
_entry.id   AF-A0A930ZA82-F1
#
_cell.length_a   1.000
_cell.length_b   1.000
_cell.length_c   1.000
_cell.angle_alpha   90.00
_cell.angle_beta   90.00
_cell.angle_gamma   90.00
#
_symmetry.space_group_name_H-M   'P 1'
#
loop_
_entity.id
_entity.type
_entity.pdbx_description
1 polymer ?
#
loop_
_entity_poly.entity_id
_entity_poly.type
_entity_poly.pdbx_seq_one_letter_code
_entity_poly.pdbx_strand_id
1 'polypeptide(L)'
;MAVELFDKIPGPPDPDPEFFVTVNGERGRIWQTNVGTRTFPVVTRNPEPTIFLGNMVMAYYVDFGRIDARLRDRIERFLCERFGKTLDAVRYEIKTGGLPIIAKNIVTPQGHVVGDEE
;
A
#
# COMPACT_ATOMS: atom_id res chain seq x y z
N MET A 1 -46.35 11.80 27.19
CA MET A 1 -45.46 12.33 26.14
C MET A 1 -44.10 11.66 26.35
N ALA A 2 -43.76 10.67 25.54
CA ALA A 2 -42.46 10.01 25.57
C ALA A 2 -41.89 10.13 24.17
N VAL A 3 -40.74 10.79 24.03
CA VAL A 3 -40.08 11.03 22.75
C VAL A 3 -38.98 10.01 22.61
N GLU A 4 -39.22 9.09 21.68
CA GLU A 4 -38.29 8.32 20.84
C GLU A 4 -36.96 9.05 20.52
N LEU A 5 -35.81 8.47 20.20
CA LEU A 5 -35.32 7.12 19.89
C LEU A 5 -33.77 7.25 19.93
N PHE A 6 -33.11 6.21 20.45
CA PHE A 6 -31.72 5.78 20.29
C PHE A 6 -30.69 6.72 19.66
N ASP A 7 -29.63 6.93 20.46
CA ASP A 7 -28.26 7.25 20.05
C ASP A 7 -27.91 6.77 18.65
N LYS A 8 -27.40 7.72 17.85
CA LYS A 8 -26.74 7.47 16.58
C LYS A 8 -25.60 6.48 16.83
N ILE A 9 -25.83 5.20 16.51
CA ILE A 9 -24.74 4.27 16.22
C ILE A 9 -23.96 4.94 15.08
N PRO A 10 -22.67 5.30 15.25
CA PRO A 10 -21.89 5.74 14.10
C PRO A 10 -21.95 4.59 13.09
N GLY A 11 -22.46 4.88 11.90
CA GLY A 11 -22.41 3.95 10.78
C GLY A 11 -20.96 3.45 10.60
N PRO A 12 -20.76 2.30 9.95
CA PRO A 12 -19.41 1.88 9.59
C PRO A 12 -18.71 3.07 8.93
N PRO A 13 -17.43 3.36 9.27
CA PRO A 13 -16.73 4.48 8.67
C PRO A 13 -16.91 4.39 7.15
N ASP A 14 -17.31 5.51 6.54
CA ASP A 14 -17.40 5.63 5.09
C ASP A 14 -16.17 4.94 4.48
N PRO A 15 -16.32 4.10 3.43
CA PRO A 15 -15.19 3.44 2.82
C PRO A 15 -14.17 4.51 2.43
N ASP A 16 -13.05 4.54 3.15
CA ASP A 16 -11.99 5.53 3.00
C ASP A 16 -11.68 5.73 1.50
N PRO A 17 -11.44 6.98 1.04
CA PRO A 17 -11.13 7.23 -0.35
C PRO A 17 -9.98 6.34 -0.80
N GLU A 18 -10.13 5.70 -1.97
CA GLU A 18 -9.22 4.66 -2.44
C GLU A 18 -7.80 5.22 -2.59
N PHE A 19 -6.92 5.03 -1.61
CA PHE A 19 -5.58 5.59 -1.68
C PHE A 19 -4.69 4.76 -2.60
N PHE A 20 -4.05 5.41 -3.56
CA PHE A 20 -3.06 4.80 -4.41
C PHE A 20 -1.72 5.51 -4.27
N VAL A 21 -0.65 4.74 -4.34
CA VAL A 21 0.71 5.25 -4.29
C VAL A 21 1.42 4.85 -5.55
N THR A 22 2.04 5.83 -6.21
CA THR A 22 2.83 5.60 -7.42
C THR A 22 4.30 5.70 -7.10
N VAL A 23 5.03 4.61 -7.30
CA VAL A 23 6.49 4.59 -7.20
C VAL A 23 7.06 5.27 -8.45
N ASN A 24 7.82 6.35 -8.26
CA ASN A 24 8.43 7.12 -9.34
C ASN A 24 9.91 6.78 -9.53
N GLY A 25 10.51 7.34 -10.58
CA GLY A 25 11.93 7.19 -10.89
C GLY A 25 12.33 5.78 -11.35
N GLU A 26 13.60 5.44 -11.15
CA GLU A 26 14.16 4.12 -11.53
C GLU A 26 13.46 2.97 -10.81
N ARG A 27 13.16 3.12 -9.51
CA ARG A 27 12.39 2.13 -8.74
C ARG A 27 11.01 1.91 -9.36
N GLY A 28 10.33 2.97 -9.77
CA GLY A 28 9.04 2.86 -10.46
C GLY A 28 9.13 2.08 -11.76
N ARG A 29 10.20 2.25 -12.54
CA ARG A 29 10.44 1.46 -13.76
C ARG A 29 10.68 -0.02 -13.44
N ILE A 30 11.44 -0.33 -12.39
CA ILE A 30 11.68 -1.72 -11.96
C ILE A 30 10.35 -2.41 -11.64
N TRP A 31 9.47 -1.75 -10.89
CA TRP A 31 8.12 -2.26 -10.60
C TRP A 31 7.30 -2.43 -11.87
N GLN A 32 7.26 -1.42 -12.74
CA GLN A 32 6.52 -1.49 -14.00
C GLN A 32 7.00 -2.66 -14.88
N THR A 33 8.31 -2.89 -14.97
CA THR A 33 8.90 -3.95 -15.81
C THR A 33 8.66 -5.35 -15.24
N ASN A 34 8.85 -5.55 -13.93
CA ASN A 34 8.79 -6.88 -13.33
C ASN A 34 7.37 -7.29 -12.91
N VAL A 35 6.60 -6.32 -12.39
CA VAL A 35 5.27 -6.56 -11.81
C VAL A 35 4.16 -6.13 -12.75
N GLY A 36 4.43 -5.20 -13.68
CA GLY A 36 3.45 -4.70 -14.66
C GLY A 36 2.69 -3.46 -14.20
N THR A 37 2.94 -2.98 -12.99
CA THR A 37 2.42 -1.71 -12.47
C THR A 37 3.47 -1.06 -11.57
N ARG A 38 3.39 0.27 -11.47
CA ARG A 38 4.12 1.08 -10.49
C ARG A 38 3.20 1.77 -9.49
N THR A 39 1.90 1.52 -9.57
CA THR A 39 0.86 2.12 -8.75
C THR A 39 0.16 1.02 -7.96
N PHE A 40 0.08 1.20 -6.65
CA PHE A 40 -0.45 0.20 -5.73
C PHE A 40 -1.52 0.82 -4.83
N PRO A 41 -2.62 0.08 -4.53
CA PRO A 41 -3.53 0.48 -3.47
C PRO A 41 -2.83 0.39 -2.12
N VAL A 42 -3.10 1.34 -1.22
CA VAL A 42 -2.49 1.39 0.12
C VAL A 42 -3.56 1.50 1.20
N VAL A 43 -3.23 1.01 2.39
CA VAL A 43 -4.16 0.96 3.53
C VAL A 43 -4.40 2.35 4.11
N THR A 44 -3.39 3.21 4.11
CA THR A 44 -3.42 4.54 4.76
C THR A 44 -3.07 5.66 3.80
N ARG A 45 -3.64 6.85 4.04
CA ARG A 45 -3.31 8.07 3.29
C ARG A 45 -1.88 8.56 3.56
N ASN A 46 -1.43 8.44 4.81
CA ASN A 46 -0.14 8.94 5.25
C ASN A 46 0.84 7.77 5.39
N PRO A 47 2.13 7.99 5.07
CA PRO A 47 3.12 6.96 5.28
C PRO A 47 3.35 6.79 6.78
N GLU A 48 3.71 5.57 7.17
CA GLU A 48 4.01 5.21 8.55
C GLU A 48 5.51 4.99 8.73
N PRO A 49 6.06 5.29 9.91
CA PRO A 49 7.47 5.03 10.19
C PRO A 49 7.71 3.52 10.27
N THR A 50 8.67 3.04 9.49
CA THR A 50 9.09 1.64 9.46
C THR A 50 10.60 1.53 9.44
N ILE A 51 11.14 0.40 9.88
CA ILE A 51 12.59 0.15 9.85
C ILE A 51 12.93 -0.57 8.55
N PHE A 52 13.68 0.09 7.68
CA PHE A 52 14.20 -0.49 6.45
C PHE A 52 15.73 -0.46 6.46
N LEU A 53 16.35 -1.64 6.41
CA LEU A 53 17.81 -1.80 6.45
C LEU A 53 18.48 -1.05 7.63
N GLY A 54 17.85 -1.08 8.80
CA GLY A 54 18.35 -0.42 10.01
C GLY A 54 18.09 1.09 10.10
N ASN A 55 17.48 1.70 9.08
CA ASN A 55 17.11 3.11 9.07
C ASN A 55 15.60 3.27 9.24
N MET A 56 15.18 4.27 10.02
CA MET A 56 13.77 4.65 10.09
C MET A 56 13.40 5.40 8.79
N VAL A 57 12.41 4.89 8.08
CA VAL A 57 11.91 5.46 6.82
C VAL A 57 10.39 5.55 6.88
N MET A 58 9.82 6.52 6.18
CA MET A 58 8.38 6.63 6.01
C MET A 58 7.95 5.79 4.81
N ALA A 59 7.03 4.83 5.00
CA ALA A 59 6.56 3.95 3.94
C ALA A 59 5.04 3.80 3.96
N TYR A 60 4.46 3.53 2.79
CA TYR A 60 3.06 3.15 2.68
C TYR A 60 2.93 1.64 2.66
N TYR A 61 1.86 1.12 3.25
CA TYR A 61 1.60 -0.31 3.25
C TYR A 61 0.60 -0.66 2.16
N VAL A 62 0.99 -1.59 1.30
CA VAL A 62 0.14 -2.07 0.20
C VAL A 62 -1.07 -2.82 0.74
N ASP A 63 -2.23 -2.50 0.20
CA ASP A 63 -3.47 -3.20 0.50
C ASP A 63 -3.62 -4.45 -0.39
N PHE A 64 -3.22 -5.60 0.14
CA PHE A 64 -3.37 -6.89 -0.54
C PHE A 64 -4.83 -7.36 -0.63
N GLY A 65 -5.75 -6.81 0.16
CA GLY A 65 -7.18 -7.10 0.05
C GLY A 65 -7.79 -6.54 -1.25
N ARG A 66 -7.12 -5.54 -1.84
CA ARG A 66 -7.55 -4.83 -3.05
C ARG A 66 -6.75 -5.18 -4.29
N ILE A 67 -5.79 -6.09 -4.16
CA ILE A 67 -4.95 -6.55 -5.26
C ILE A 67 -5.50 -7.88 -5.77
N ASP A 68 -5.60 -8.01 -7.09
CA ASP A 68 -6.01 -9.27 -7.71
C ASP A 68 -4.94 -10.36 -7.54
N ALA A 69 -5.37 -11.62 -7.59
CA ALA A 69 -4.48 -12.76 -7.36
C ALA A 69 -3.30 -12.82 -8.34
N ARG A 70 -3.46 -12.36 -9.59
CA ARG A 70 -2.36 -12.37 -10.57
C ARG A 70 -1.32 -11.31 -10.25
N LEU A 71 -1.75 -10.10 -9.90
CA LEU A 71 -0.84 -9.04 -9.48
C LEU A 71 -0.12 -9.44 -8.18
N ARG A 72 -0.83 -10.05 -7.23
CA ARG A 72 -0.23 -10.61 -6.01
C ARG A 72 0.87 -11.63 -6.33
N ASP A 73 0.60 -12.60 -7.20
CA ASP A 73 1.59 -13.61 -7.59
C ASP A 73 2.83 -12.97 -8.25
N ARG A 74 2.64 -11.92 -9.06
CA ARG A 74 3.77 -11.18 -9.67
C ARG A 74 4.61 -10.43 -8.65
N ILE A 75 3.97 -9.78 -7.68
CA ILE A 75 4.65 -9.12 -6.56
C ILE A 75 5.45 -10.15 -5.76
N GLU A 76 4.83 -11.26 -5.36
CA GLU A 76 5.47 -12.30 -4.57
C GLU A 76 6.69 -12.89 -5.30
N ARG A 77 6.57 -13.22 -6.59
CA ARG A 77 7.70 -13.70 -7.41
C ARG A 77 8.82 -12.69 -7.52
N PHE A 78 8.50 -11.42 -7.79
CA PHE A 78 9.49 -10.35 -7.87
C PHE A 78 10.27 -10.21 -6.54
N LEU A 79 9.57 -10.30 -5.40
CA LEU A 79 10.22 -10.24 -4.07
C LEU A 79 11.09 -11.47 -3.80
N CYS A 80 10.64 -12.67 -4.19
CA CYS A 80 11.45 -13.90 -4.09
C CYS A 80 12.76 -13.75 -4.84
N GLU A 81 12.71 -13.32 -6.11
CA GLU A 81 13.90 -13.11 -6.94
C GLU A 81 14.79 -12.00 -6.39
N ARG A 82 14.20 -10.87 -5.98
CA ARG A 82 14.94 -9.69 -5.51
C ARG A 82 15.69 -9.95 -4.21
N PHE A 83 15.09 -10.71 -3.29
CA PHE A 83 15.65 -10.95 -1.95
C PHE A 83 16.24 -12.36 -1.77
N GLY A 84 16.19 -13.21 -2.81
CA GLY A 84 16.65 -14.60 -2.73
C GLY A 84 15.87 -15.42 -1.70
N LYS A 85 14.58 -15.10 -1.49
CA LYS A 85 13.72 -15.75 -0.49
C LYS A 85 12.78 -16.75 -1.14
N THR A 86 12.34 -17.73 -0.35
CA THR A 86 11.28 -18.65 -0.78
C THR A 86 9.92 -17.96 -0.78
N LEU A 87 8.98 -18.49 -1.57
CA LEU A 87 7.62 -17.96 -1.66
C LEU A 87 6.92 -17.95 -0.29
N ASP A 88 7.10 -19.00 0.50
CA ASP A 88 6.51 -19.09 1.84
C ASP A 88 7.08 -18.05 2.80
N ALA A 89 8.39 -17.77 2.74
CA ALA A 89 9.02 -16.73 3.55
C ALA A 89 8.50 -15.33 3.17
N VAL A 90 8.39 -15.04 1.86
CA VAL A 90 7.81 -13.78 1.37
C VAL A 90 6.35 -13.63 1.81
N ARG A 91 5.54 -14.67 1.65
CA ARG A 91 4.13 -14.66 2.09
C ARG A 91 3.98 -14.46 3.59
N TYR A 92 4.85 -15.11 4.37
CA TYR A 92 4.88 -14.93 5.82
C TYR A 92 5.19 -13.48 6.18
N GLU A 93 6.24 -12.89 5.60
CA GLU A 93 6.63 -11.49 5.86
C GLU A 93 5.54 -10.50 5.47
N ILE A 94 4.92 -10.68 4.30
CA ILE A 94 3.78 -9.86 3.85
C ILE A 94 2.61 -10.00 4.82
N LYS A 95 2.31 -11.21 5.29
CA LYS A 95 1.18 -11.46 6.20
C LYS A 95 1.42 -10.85 7.59
N THR A 96 2.64 -10.90 8.11
CA THR A 96 2.95 -10.43 9.46
C THR A 96 3.26 -8.94 9.54
N GLY A 97 3.90 -8.38 8.51
CA GLY A 97 4.41 -7.01 8.52
C GLY A 97 3.86 -6.11 7.41
N GLY A 98 3.06 -6.65 6.49
CA GLY A 98 2.65 -5.93 5.28
C GLY A 98 3.78 -5.79 4.26
N LEU A 99 3.48 -5.19 3.11
CA LEU A 99 4.50 -4.82 2.12
C LEU A 99 4.72 -3.30 2.17
N PRO A 100 5.84 -2.83 2.76
CA PRO A 100 6.17 -1.42 2.75
C PRO A 100 6.66 -0.99 1.37
N ILE A 101 6.07 0.08 0.84
CA ILE A 101 6.51 0.77 -0.36
C ILE A 101 6.91 2.19 -0.01
N ILE A 102 8.18 2.50 -0.28
CA ILE A 102 8.72 3.85 -0.15
C ILE A 102 8.42 4.59 -1.46
N ALA A 103 7.57 5.60 -1.39
CA ALA A 103 7.24 6.47 -2.50
C ALA A 103 7.21 7.92 -2.03
N LYS A 104 7.58 8.85 -2.92
CA LYS A 104 7.53 10.28 -2.65
C LYS A 104 6.15 10.89 -2.92
N ASN A 105 5.37 10.29 -3.82
CA ASN A 105 4.11 10.87 -4.30
C ASN A 105 2.95 9.89 -4.09
N ILE A 106 1.89 10.36 -3.43
CA ILE A 106 0.60 9.68 -3.35
C ILE A 106 -0.26 10.22 -4.48
N VAL A 107 -1.01 9.35 -5.17
CA VAL A 107 -2.01 9.77 -6.16
C VAL A 107 -3.37 9.33 -5.65
N THR A 108 -4.23 10.29 -5.34
CA THR A 108 -5.62 9.97 -5.02
C THR A 108 -6.43 9.78 -6.30
N PRO A 109 -7.55 9.04 -6.29
CA PRO A 109 -8.39 8.78 -7.47
C PRO A 109 -8.92 10.07 -8.12
N GLN A 110 -8.92 11.17 -7.38
CA GLN A 110 -9.31 12.51 -7.83
C GLN A 110 -8.18 13.25 -8.59
N GLY A 111 -7.06 12.59 -8.88
CA GLY A 111 -5.91 13.20 -9.56
C GLY A 111 -5.09 14.16 -8.70
N HIS A 112 -5.42 14.30 -7.41
CA HIS A 112 -4.59 15.05 -6.46
C HIS A 112 -3.34 14.23 -6.15
N VAL A 113 -2.20 14.75 -6.62
CA VAL A 113 -0.88 14.31 -6.20
C VAL A 113 -0.59 14.96 -4.85
N VAL A 114 -0.39 14.15 -3.81
CA VAL A 114 0.13 14.61 -2.51
C VAL A 114 1.60 14.20 -2.48
N GLY A 115 2.48 15.15 -2.74
CA GLY A 115 3.93 15.00 -2.73
C GLY A 115 4.55 16.37 -2.95
N ASP A 116 5.45 16.77 -2.06
CA ASP A 116 6.15 18.05 -2.10
C ASP A 116 6.81 18.26 -3.47
N GLU A 117 6.52 19.41 -4.07
CA GLU A 117 7.30 19.96 -5.18
C GLU A 117 8.66 20.37 -4.62
N GLU A 118 9.69 19.58 -4.91
CA GLU A 118 11.10 20.03 -4.91
C GLU A 118 11.69 19.88 -6.30
#